data_AF-A0A2S7NTM8-F1
#
_entry.id   AF-A0A2S7NTM8-F1
#
_cell.length_a   1.000
_cell.length_b   1.000
_cell.length_c   1.000
_cell.angle_alpha   90.00
_cell.angle_beta   90.00
_cell.angle_gamma   90.00
#
_symmetry.space_group_name_H-M   'P 1'
#
loop_
_entity.id
_entity.type
_entity.pdbx_description
1 polymer ?
#
loop_
_entity_poly.entity_id
_entity_poly.type
_entity_poly.pdbx_seq_one_letter_code
_entity_poly.pdbx_strand_id
1 'polypeptide(L)'
;MVSIQDSGDEALPLSQEFSQITLQIEPEETYTDFVDSGADESTSPVSPEPPAFNLQDAINELTDFRYSDAPKEIDQAEALKTLSSVQGPLRMVAVKSKGRRPVSEEEWDKAKLFLYTLSRLNRITPDFSKKLSLKTYLELFTKPEHNFPPLCATISQALIDKFQAGDGFEERPPPQLSISTKTSINKRKSKDDTTVTSPKGRKRSKDEPNELIKPPPPNHPIWGRNGIMRGLMTNGSSTKLDPAYPAKVDFRVYGHNGLTNGDCWPKQIAALRDGAHGSSMGGISGSTTTGAYSVVISGTYDEFDQDSGTTVHYSSPGAKETNAKEANTTNSGTQALLQSLTSQNPIRVLRTAKCRWAGRPTAGYRYDGLYRAASVTQRANAKHGKFLSFELVRIEGQERIAVGRPRAQEVQLFEKVREGY
;
A
#
# COMPACT_ATOMS: atom_id res chain seq x y z
N MET A 1 -30.65 12.70 -68.45
CA MET A 1 -29.75 12.74 -67.28
C MET A 1 -30.59 13.18 -66.10
N VAL A 2 -30.97 12.24 -65.24
CA VAL A 2 -32.02 12.41 -64.23
C VAL A 2 -31.38 12.81 -62.89
N SER A 3 -31.84 13.92 -62.31
CA SER A 3 -31.59 14.37 -60.93
C SER A 3 -32.84 14.11 -60.10
N ILE A 4 -32.74 13.37 -58.99
CA ILE A 4 -33.76 13.14 -57.94
C ILE A 4 -32.99 12.48 -56.75
N GLN A 5 -33.12 12.78 -55.45
CA GLN A 5 -33.88 13.74 -54.66
C GLN A 5 -33.24 13.85 -53.27
N ASP A 6 -33.38 15.03 -52.70
CA ASP A 6 -33.30 15.38 -51.29
C ASP A 6 -34.52 14.81 -50.54
N SER A 7 -34.34 14.31 -49.32
CA SER A 7 -35.44 13.96 -48.42
C SER A 7 -35.06 14.34 -46.99
N GLY A 8 -35.49 15.54 -46.61
CA GLY A 8 -35.69 15.90 -45.21
C GLY A 8 -36.89 15.13 -44.64
N ASP A 9 -36.82 14.84 -43.35
CA ASP A 9 -38.01 14.46 -42.59
C ASP A 9 -37.98 15.12 -41.21
N GLU A 10 -39.18 15.41 -40.75
CA GLU A 10 -39.61 16.43 -39.79
C GLU A 10 -39.06 16.30 -38.36
N ALA A 11 -38.94 17.47 -37.71
CA ALA A 11 -38.95 17.60 -36.25
C ALA A 11 -40.38 17.47 -35.70
N LEU A 12 -40.53 16.94 -34.47
CA LEU A 12 -41.26 17.54 -33.33
C LEU A 12 -41.37 16.54 -32.14
N PRO A 13 -41.73 16.99 -30.91
CA PRO A 13 -41.01 16.68 -29.67
C PRO A 13 -41.77 15.71 -28.74
N LEU A 14 -41.07 15.18 -27.74
CA LEU A 14 -41.72 14.55 -26.58
C LEU A 14 -41.24 15.16 -25.27
N SER A 15 -42.22 15.74 -24.60
CA SER A 15 -42.22 16.41 -23.30
C SER A 15 -42.36 15.43 -22.14
N GLN A 16 -41.70 15.81 -21.04
CA GLN A 16 -42.19 15.82 -19.65
C GLN A 16 -42.40 14.53 -18.83
N GLU A 17 -42.00 14.70 -17.57
CA GLU A 17 -42.44 14.06 -16.32
C GLU A 17 -41.71 12.80 -15.86
N PHE A 18 -40.81 12.98 -14.87
CA PHE A 18 -40.70 12.02 -13.77
C PHE A 18 -40.74 12.77 -12.45
N SER A 19 -41.82 12.49 -11.73
CA SER A 19 -42.30 13.09 -10.51
C SER A 19 -41.48 12.64 -9.29
N GLN A 20 -41.45 13.52 -8.30
CA GLN A 20 -40.87 13.34 -6.97
C GLN A 20 -41.54 12.17 -6.22
N ILE A 21 -40.74 11.28 -5.61
CA ILE A 21 -41.22 10.31 -4.63
C ILE A 21 -41.01 10.92 -3.25
N THR A 22 -42.11 11.38 -2.65
CA THR A 22 -42.20 11.78 -1.24
C THR A 22 -42.64 10.56 -0.43
N LEU A 23 -41.77 10.09 0.46
CA LEU A 23 -42.10 9.06 1.46
C LEU A 23 -42.91 9.70 2.59
N GLN A 24 -44.19 9.32 2.69
CA GLN A 24 -45.05 9.60 3.83
C GLN A 24 -44.66 8.69 5.00
N ILE A 25 -44.38 9.29 6.15
CA ILE A 25 -44.23 8.61 7.44
C ILE A 25 -45.49 8.95 8.25
N GLU A 26 -46.31 7.95 8.52
CA GLU A 26 -47.43 8.01 9.47
C GLU A 26 -46.88 7.98 10.91
N PRO A 27 -47.42 8.78 11.86
CA PRO A 27 -47.02 8.73 13.26
C PRO A 27 -47.86 7.69 14.04
N GLU A 28 -47.20 6.84 14.82
CA GLU A 28 -47.89 5.98 15.79
C GLU A 28 -48.31 6.75 17.05
N GLU A 29 -49.49 6.36 17.54
CA GLU A 29 -50.27 6.98 18.58
C GLU A 29 -49.69 6.81 19.98
N THR A 30 -49.86 7.86 20.78
CA THR A 30 -49.68 7.94 22.23
C THR A 30 -50.77 7.17 22.99
N TYR A 31 -50.39 6.36 23.98
CA TYR A 31 -51.30 5.86 25.01
C TYR A 31 -50.80 6.26 26.42
N THR A 32 -51.56 7.15 27.04
CA THR A 32 -51.62 7.52 28.48
C THR A 32 -52.60 6.54 29.18
N ASP A 33 -52.64 6.21 30.46
CA ASP A 33 -52.16 6.76 31.74
C ASP A 33 -52.45 5.71 32.87
N PHE A 34 -52.02 6.04 34.11
CA PHE A 34 -52.66 5.85 35.44
C PHE A 34 -51.88 5.02 36.51
N VAL A 35 -51.29 5.79 37.48
CA VAL A 35 -51.21 5.70 38.99
C VAL A 35 -50.92 4.36 39.68
N ASP A 36 -50.41 4.27 40.92
CA ASP A 36 -49.76 5.09 41.96
C ASP A 36 -49.74 4.14 43.18
N SER A 37 -48.65 4.03 43.93
CA SER A 37 -48.69 3.91 45.40
C SER A 37 -47.31 3.64 46.01
N GLY A 38 -47.00 4.41 47.06
CA GLY A 38 -46.36 3.88 48.27
C GLY A 38 -44.85 4.08 48.38
N ALA A 39 -44.49 5.09 49.17
CA ALA A 39 -43.14 5.30 49.69
C ALA A 39 -42.71 4.19 50.65
N ASP A 40 -41.45 3.75 50.57
CA ASP A 40 -40.65 3.46 51.77
C ASP A 40 -39.14 3.52 51.49
N GLU A 41 -38.41 3.69 52.58
CA GLU A 41 -37.03 4.11 52.80
C GLU A 41 -35.88 3.71 51.84
N SER A 42 -34.93 4.64 51.80
CA SER A 42 -33.60 4.58 51.22
C SER A 42 -32.84 3.28 51.52
N THR A 43 -32.59 2.49 50.49
CA THR A 43 -31.29 1.86 50.22
C THR A 43 -31.20 1.59 48.73
N SER A 44 -30.67 2.54 47.96
CA SER A 44 -30.25 2.23 46.60
C SER A 44 -29.20 1.12 46.69
N PRO A 45 -29.39 -0.04 46.05
CA PRO A 45 -28.29 -0.95 45.86
C PRO A 45 -27.30 -0.21 44.98
N VAL A 46 -26.15 0.15 45.56
CA VAL A 46 -24.96 0.47 44.79
C VAL A 46 -24.74 -0.74 43.90
N SER A 47 -25.12 -0.59 42.64
CA SER A 47 -24.75 -1.55 41.61
C SER A 47 -23.24 -1.72 41.75
N PRO A 48 -22.72 -2.94 41.94
CA PRO A 48 -21.27 -3.11 42.03
C PRO A 48 -20.70 -2.45 40.78
N GLU A 49 -19.79 -1.49 40.98
CA GLU A 49 -19.05 -0.93 39.85
C GLU A 49 -18.55 -2.12 39.03
N PRO A 50 -18.77 -2.13 37.70
CA PRO A 50 -18.31 -3.23 36.88
C PRO A 50 -16.81 -3.40 37.18
N PRO A 51 -16.34 -4.64 37.42
CA PRO A 51 -14.96 -4.86 37.84
C PRO A 51 -14.04 -4.13 36.86
N ALA A 52 -13.16 -3.29 37.39
CA ALA A 52 -12.24 -2.50 36.58
C ALA A 52 -11.53 -3.41 35.58
N PHE A 53 -11.59 -3.06 34.30
CA PHE A 53 -11.05 -3.89 33.23
C PHE A 53 -9.57 -4.19 33.49
N ASN A 54 -9.26 -5.45 33.77
CA ASN A 54 -7.88 -5.91 33.95
C ASN A 54 -7.36 -6.50 32.64
N LEU A 55 -6.44 -5.78 32.00
CA LEU A 55 -5.84 -6.19 30.72
C LEU A 55 -5.15 -7.56 30.82
N GLN A 56 -4.55 -7.91 31.95
CA GLN A 56 -3.86 -9.18 32.12
C GLN A 56 -4.85 -10.35 32.24
N ASP A 57 -5.95 -10.16 32.96
CA ASP A 57 -6.99 -11.18 33.10
C ASP A 57 -7.70 -11.42 31.76
N ALA A 58 -7.99 -10.35 31.00
CA ALA A 58 -8.56 -10.44 29.66
C ALA A 58 -7.63 -11.16 28.66
N ILE A 59 -6.32 -10.94 28.76
CA ILE A 59 -5.33 -11.66 27.94
C ILE A 59 -5.23 -13.14 28.34
N ASN A 60 -5.32 -13.46 29.64
CA ASN A 60 -5.30 -14.85 30.12
C ASN A 60 -6.54 -15.61 29.63
N GLU A 61 -7.71 -14.97 29.68
CA GLU A 61 -8.96 -15.49 29.12
C GLU A 61 -8.84 -15.69 27.60
N LEU A 62 -8.34 -14.70 26.86
CA LEU A 62 -8.16 -14.78 25.42
C LEU A 62 -7.25 -15.93 24.98
N THR A 63 -6.25 -16.26 25.78
CA THR A 63 -5.20 -17.25 25.45
C THR A 63 -5.48 -18.64 26.00
N ASP A 64 -6.62 -18.85 26.66
CA ASP A 64 -6.96 -20.12 27.32
C ASP A 64 -5.85 -20.56 28.30
N PHE A 65 -5.19 -19.60 28.96
CA PHE A 65 -4.04 -19.81 29.86
C PHE A 65 -2.80 -20.49 29.23
N ARG A 66 -2.75 -20.67 27.90
CA ARG A 66 -1.66 -21.37 27.19
C ARG A 66 -0.28 -20.70 27.32
N TYR A 67 -0.22 -19.45 27.81
CA TYR A 67 1.01 -18.67 27.99
C TYR A 67 1.21 -18.18 29.44
N SER A 68 0.60 -18.84 30.43
CA SER A 68 0.63 -18.42 31.84
C SER A 68 2.02 -18.51 32.50
N ASP A 69 2.91 -19.37 32.01
CA ASP A 69 4.26 -19.59 32.56
C ASP A 69 5.38 -18.72 31.91
N ALA A 70 5.03 -17.86 30.95
CA ALA A 70 6.00 -17.05 30.20
C ALA A 70 6.45 -15.79 30.98
N PRO A 71 7.67 -15.27 30.71
CA PRO A 71 8.31 -14.24 31.53
C PRO A 71 7.45 -12.99 31.78
N LYS A 72 7.53 -12.47 33.02
CA LYS A 72 7.18 -11.11 33.53
C LYS A 72 6.90 -10.03 32.47
N GLU A 73 7.91 -9.83 31.65
CA GLU A 73 8.06 -8.71 30.75
C GLU A 73 8.97 -9.20 29.60
N ILE A 74 8.65 -8.80 28.37
CA ILE A 74 9.42 -9.18 27.19
C ILE A 74 10.14 -7.92 26.70
N ASP A 75 11.40 -8.02 26.30
CA ASP A 75 12.12 -6.87 25.74
C ASP A 75 11.61 -6.53 24.31
N GLN A 76 11.86 -5.30 23.86
CA GLN A 76 11.38 -4.86 22.55
C GLN A 76 12.04 -5.62 21.38
N ALA A 77 13.24 -6.17 21.53
CA ALA A 77 13.91 -6.90 20.46
C ALA A 77 13.29 -8.29 20.24
N GLU A 78 12.97 -9.00 21.32
CA GLU A 78 12.24 -10.25 21.31
C GLU A 78 10.81 -10.05 20.81
N ALA A 79 10.11 -9.03 21.33
CA ALA A 79 8.78 -8.66 20.86
C ALA A 79 8.78 -8.32 19.36
N LEU A 80 9.80 -7.59 18.86
CA LEU A 80 9.92 -7.25 17.44
C LEU A 80 9.94 -8.50 16.56
N LYS A 81 10.69 -9.53 16.96
CA LYS A 81 10.81 -10.80 16.21
C LYS A 81 9.45 -11.49 16.14
N THR A 82 8.78 -11.64 17.28
CA THR A 82 7.47 -12.30 17.37
C THR A 82 6.41 -11.54 16.60
N LEU A 83 6.28 -10.23 16.83
CA LEU A 83 5.29 -9.37 16.17
C LEU A 83 5.49 -9.35 14.65
N SER A 84 6.74 -9.24 14.16
CA SER A 84 7.02 -9.28 12.72
C SER A 84 6.59 -10.61 12.08
N SER A 85 6.73 -11.73 12.78
CA SER A 85 6.37 -13.05 12.27
C SER A 85 4.86 -13.26 12.16
N VAL A 86 4.07 -12.62 13.02
CA VAL A 86 2.61 -12.79 13.06
C VAL A 86 1.83 -11.72 12.31
N GLN A 87 2.47 -10.63 11.89
CA GLN A 87 1.83 -9.52 11.16
C GLN A 87 1.25 -9.89 9.79
N GLY A 88 1.89 -10.80 9.05
CA GLY A 88 1.35 -11.35 7.81
C GLY A 88 0.12 -12.21 8.08
N PRO A 89 0.24 -13.25 8.93
CA PRO A 89 -0.90 -14.07 9.37
C PRO A 89 -2.08 -13.26 9.92
N LEU A 90 -1.83 -12.24 10.76
CA LEU A 90 -2.87 -11.39 11.32
C LEU A 90 -3.64 -10.61 10.25
N ARG A 91 -2.99 -10.16 9.18
CA ARG A 91 -3.71 -9.56 8.04
C ARG A 91 -4.63 -10.57 7.38
N MET A 92 -4.22 -11.83 7.26
CA MET A 92 -5.06 -12.89 6.69
C MET A 92 -6.27 -13.18 7.57
N VAL A 93 -6.10 -13.22 8.90
CA VAL A 93 -7.19 -13.33 9.87
C VAL A 93 -8.17 -12.15 9.71
N ALA A 94 -7.67 -10.91 9.68
CA ALA A 94 -8.51 -9.72 9.55
C ALA A 94 -9.30 -9.70 8.23
N VAL A 95 -8.73 -10.21 7.13
CA VAL A 95 -9.40 -10.33 5.84
C VAL A 95 -10.47 -11.42 5.86
N LYS A 96 -10.15 -12.60 6.44
CA LYS A 96 -11.10 -13.70 6.57
C LYS A 96 -12.27 -13.34 7.48
N SER A 97 -11.98 -12.76 8.64
CA SER A 97 -12.97 -12.33 9.62
C SER A 97 -13.87 -11.21 9.08
N LYS A 98 -13.30 -10.20 8.39
CA LYS A 98 -14.07 -9.18 7.63
C LYS A 98 -15.01 -9.81 6.60
N GLY A 99 -14.55 -10.83 5.90
CA GLY A 99 -15.33 -11.56 4.90
C GLY A 99 -16.25 -12.66 5.46
N ARG A 100 -16.39 -12.79 6.79
CA ARG A 100 -17.10 -13.89 7.47
C ARG A 100 -16.69 -15.29 6.97
N ARG A 101 -15.43 -15.43 6.55
CA ARG A 101 -14.85 -16.70 6.16
C ARG A 101 -14.32 -17.42 7.40
N PRO A 102 -14.37 -18.76 7.45
CA PRO A 102 -13.82 -19.51 8.57
C PRO A 102 -12.32 -19.21 8.70
N VAL A 103 -11.90 -18.89 9.92
CA VAL A 103 -10.50 -18.71 10.34
C VAL A 103 -10.11 -19.96 11.10
N SER A 104 -8.96 -20.56 10.78
CA SER A 104 -8.52 -21.76 11.51
C SER A 104 -8.04 -21.40 12.92
N GLU A 105 -8.07 -22.36 13.85
CA GLU A 105 -7.52 -22.20 15.20
C GLU A 105 -6.04 -21.73 15.18
N GLU A 106 -5.22 -22.28 14.27
CA GLU A 106 -3.81 -21.88 14.14
C GLU A 106 -3.66 -20.41 13.71
N GLU A 107 -4.55 -19.91 12.86
CA GLU A 107 -4.57 -18.50 12.45
C GLU A 107 -5.03 -17.60 13.59
N TRP A 108 -6.03 -18.04 14.36
CA TRP A 108 -6.47 -17.37 15.58
C TRP A 108 -5.36 -17.30 16.64
N ASP A 109 -4.58 -18.36 16.80
CA ASP A 109 -3.44 -18.39 17.72
C ASP A 109 -2.39 -17.34 17.35
N LYS A 110 -2.22 -16.99 16.07
CA LYS A 110 -1.34 -15.86 15.68
C LYS A 110 -1.90 -14.50 16.09
N ALA A 111 -3.21 -14.31 16.03
CA ALA A 111 -3.86 -13.10 16.49
C ALA A 111 -3.82 -12.96 18.02
N LYS A 112 -4.05 -14.08 18.75
CA LYS A 112 -3.89 -14.17 20.21
C LYS A 112 -2.45 -13.86 20.62
N LEU A 113 -1.47 -14.47 19.93
CA LEU A 113 -0.04 -14.25 20.18
C LEU A 113 0.39 -12.79 19.94
N PHE A 114 -0.20 -12.10 18.96
CA PHE A 114 0.06 -10.69 18.71
C PHE A 114 -0.38 -9.81 19.89
N LEU A 115 -1.63 -9.96 20.34
CA LEU A 115 -2.17 -9.19 21.48
C LEU A 115 -1.47 -9.53 22.79
N TYR A 116 -1.17 -10.81 23.01
CA TYR A 116 -0.37 -11.28 24.14
C TYR A 116 1.02 -10.63 24.15
N THR A 117 1.75 -10.67 23.04
CA THR A 117 3.12 -10.12 22.97
C THR A 117 3.14 -8.63 23.27
N LEU A 118 2.15 -7.88 22.78
CA LEU A 118 2.02 -6.45 23.07
C LEU A 118 1.65 -6.18 24.54
N SER A 119 0.82 -7.01 25.17
CA SER A 119 0.46 -6.79 26.58
C SER A 119 1.64 -6.92 27.53
N ARG A 120 2.66 -7.71 27.17
CA ARG A 120 3.92 -7.89 27.91
C ARG A 120 4.92 -6.74 27.75
N LEU A 121 4.66 -5.78 26.86
CA LEU A 121 5.50 -4.58 26.74
C LEU A 121 4.99 -3.50 27.69
N ASN A 122 5.88 -3.00 28.56
CA ASN A 122 5.54 -1.91 29.46
C ASN A 122 5.46 -0.56 28.75
N ARG A 123 6.39 -0.29 27.82
CA ARG A 123 6.41 0.92 26.98
C ARG A 123 6.86 0.58 25.57
N ILE A 124 6.40 1.36 24.60
CA ILE A 124 6.87 1.33 23.22
C ILE A 124 7.39 2.71 22.85
N THR A 125 8.39 2.78 21.96
CA THR A 125 8.80 4.06 21.36
C THR A 125 8.01 4.32 20.08
N PRO A 126 7.85 5.60 19.67
CA PRO A 126 7.24 5.92 18.37
C PRO A 126 7.92 5.21 17.19
N ASP A 127 9.25 5.08 17.22
CA ASP A 127 10.02 4.36 16.21
C ASP A 127 9.68 2.86 16.17
N PHE A 128 9.57 2.23 17.34
CA PHE A 128 9.16 0.83 17.45
C PHE A 128 7.75 0.62 16.89
N SER A 129 6.83 1.51 17.28
CA SER A 129 5.45 1.51 16.80
C SER A 129 5.35 1.69 15.29
N LYS A 130 6.09 2.64 14.73
CA LYS A 130 6.14 2.96 13.30
C LYS A 130 6.75 1.84 12.47
N LYS A 131 7.84 1.24 12.96
CA LYS A 131 8.53 0.11 12.31
C LYS A 131 7.60 -1.07 12.05
N LEU A 132 6.67 -1.31 12.97
CA LEU A 132 5.67 -2.37 12.88
C LEU A 132 4.29 -1.86 12.45
N SER A 133 4.07 -0.56 12.28
CA SER A 133 2.72 0.00 12.08
C SER A 133 1.72 -0.45 13.16
N LEU A 134 2.16 -0.53 14.43
CA LEU A 134 1.40 -1.16 15.52
C LEU A 134 0.02 -0.56 15.72
N LYS A 135 -0.09 0.77 15.67
CA LYS A 135 -1.38 1.46 15.80
C LYS A 135 -2.40 0.96 14.78
N THR A 136 -1.98 0.86 13.52
CA THR A 136 -2.83 0.36 12.43
C THR A 136 -3.25 -1.09 12.64
N TYR A 137 -2.37 -1.94 13.18
CA TYR A 137 -2.70 -3.33 13.46
C TYR A 137 -3.62 -3.50 14.66
N LEU A 138 -3.43 -2.72 15.72
CA LEU A 138 -4.33 -2.68 16.87
C LEU A 138 -5.73 -2.18 16.44
N GLU A 139 -5.79 -1.16 15.59
CA GLU A 139 -7.04 -0.65 15.01
C GLU A 139 -7.80 -1.68 14.15
N LEU A 140 -7.17 -2.77 13.69
CA LEU A 140 -7.90 -3.84 12.98
C LEU A 140 -8.89 -4.54 13.91
N PHE A 141 -8.54 -4.71 15.18
CA PHE A 141 -9.38 -5.41 16.16
C PHE A 141 -10.52 -4.53 16.67
N THR A 142 -10.35 -3.22 16.70
CA THR A 142 -11.36 -2.27 17.22
C THR A 142 -12.42 -1.92 16.19
N LYS A 143 -12.11 -2.10 14.90
CA LYS A 143 -13.01 -1.78 13.79
C LYS A 143 -14.10 -2.85 13.62
N PRO A 144 -15.40 -2.50 13.77
CA PRO A 144 -16.50 -3.46 13.69
C PRO A 144 -16.57 -4.22 12.36
N GLU A 145 -16.14 -3.59 11.27
CA GLU A 145 -16.10 -4.18 9.91
C GLU A 145 -15.22 -5.43 9.81
N HIS A 146 -14.29 -5.65 10.74
CA HIS A 146 -13.44 -6.82 10.74
C HIS A 146 -14.02 -8.02 11.48
N ASN A 147 -15.17 -7.88 12.17
CA ASN A 147 -15.88 -8.94 12.88
C ASN A 147 -15.02 -9.77 13.88
N PHE A 148 -14.03 -9.13 14.51
CA PHE A 148 -13.27 -9.77 15.60
C PHE A 148 -14.17 -10.01 16.83
N PRO A 149 -13.88 -11.04 17.65
CA PRO A 149 -14.53 -11.22 18.94
C PRO A 149 -14.45 -9.95 19.80
N PRO A 150 -15.51 -9.58 20.54
CA PRO A 150 -15.55 -8.36 21.34
C PRO A 150 -14.36 -8.22 22.31
N LEU A 151 -13.94 -9.34 22.93
CA LEU A 151 -12.81 -9.37 23.85
C LEU A 151 -11.50 -8.88 23.19
N CYS A 152 -11.25 -9.22 21.92
CA CYS A 152 -10.09 -8.76 21.17
C CYS A 152 -10.12 -7.25 20.93
N ALA A 153 -11.31 -6.69 20.66
CA ALA A 153 -11.49 -5.25 20.46
C ALA A 153 -11.19 -4.48 21.75
N THR A 154 -11.72 -4.95 22.89
CA THR A 154 -11.50 -4.36 24.21
C THR A 154 -10.01 -4.39 24.60
N ILE A 155 -9.35 -5.54 24.44
CA ILE A 155 -7.91 -5.68 24.70
C ILE A 155 -7.10 -4.74 23.80
N SER A 156 -7.43 -4.67 22.52
CA SER A 156 -6.71 -3.83 21.57
C SER A 156 -6.86 -2.35 21.90
N GLN A 157 -8.06 -1.90 22.28
CA GLN A 157 -8.30 -0.52 22.70
C GLN A 157 -7.50 -0.18 23.96
N ALA A 158 -7.51 -1.05 24.97
CA ALA A 158 -6.72 -0.85 26.19
C ALA A 158 -5.21 -0.79 25.92
N LEU A 159 -4.70 -1.55 24.95
CA LEU A 159 -3.30 -1.47 24.51
C LEU A 159 -2.98 -0.15 23.79
N ILE A 160 -3.89 0.34 22.94
CA ILE A 160 -3.76 1.65 22.30
C ILE A 160 -3.66 2.73 23.38
N ASP A 161 -4.57 2.72 24.35
CA ASP A 161 -4.62 3.72 25.42
C ASP A 161 -3.36 3.64 26.31
N LYS A 162 -2.92 2.42 26.68
CA LYS A 162 -1.69 2.17 27.43
C LYS A 162 -0.47 2.79 26.75
N PHE A 163 -0.34 2.59 25.43
CA PHE A 163 0.82 3.10 24.69
C PHE A 163 0.70 4.58 24.32
N GLN A 164 -0.50 5.09 24.10
CA GLN A 164 -0.75 6.51 23.87
C GLN A 164 -0.43 7.33 25.13
N ALA A 165 -0.80 6.85 26.32
CA ALA A 165 -0.45 7.49 27.60
C ALA A 165 1.06 7.48 27.91
N GLY A 166 1.84 6.63 27.22
CA GLY A 166 3.28 6.52 27.36
C GLY A 166 4.08 7.15 26.22
N ASP A 167 3.46 8.04 25.42
CA ASP A 167 4.06 8.68 24.23
C ASP A 167 4.59 7.67 23.18
N GLY A 168 3.95 6.50 23.10
CA GLY A 168 4.37 5.39 22.24
C GLY A 168 4.00 5.55 20.76
N PHE A 169 3.26 6.60 20.40
CA PHE A 169 2.85 6.93 19.04
C PHE A 169 3.27 8.37 18.70
N GLU A 170 3.72 8.64 17.46
CA GLU A 170 4.07 10.01 17.04
C GLU A 170 2.82 10.92 17.11
N GLU A 171 2.90 12.01 17.88
CA GLU A 171 1.97 13.14 17.75
C GLU A 171 2.31 13.96 16.49
N ARG A 172 1.27 14.42 15.79
CA ARG A 172 1.42 15.19 14.55
C ARG A 172 1.78 16.64 14.90
N PRO A 173 2.93 17.21 14.48
CA PRO A 173 3.21 18.62 14.74
C PRO A 173 2.42 19.52 13.78
N PRO A 174 2.00 20.72 14.22
CA PRO A 174 1.39 21.72 13.35
C PRO A 174 2.42 22.34 12.38
N PRO A 175 1.99 22.85 11.22
CA PRO A 175 2.90 23.25 10.15
C PRO A 175 3.59 24.59 10.46
N GLN A 176 4.92 24.66 10.29
CA GLN A 176 5.65 25.93 10.27
C GLN A 176 6.60 26.04 9.08
N LEU A 177 6.63 27.26 8.52
CA LEU A 177 7.37 27.72 7.36
C LEU A 177 8.87 27.98 7.66
N SER A 178 9.68 27.62 6.66
CA SER A 178 10.86 28.35 6.12
C SER A 178 12.13 28.56 6.97
N ILE A 179 13.27 28.13 6.41
CA ILE A 179 14.42 28.92 5.86
C ILE A 179 15.73 28.12 5.98
N SER A 180 16.47 28.14 4.88
CA SER A 180 17.77 27.53 4.62
C SER A 180 18.92 28.26 5.30
N THR A 181 19.91 27.52 5.81
CA THR A 181 21.33 27.92 5.71
C THR A 181 22.24 26.68 5.77
N LYS A 182 23.01 26.49 4.70
CA LYS A 182 24.15 25.55 4.64
C LYS A 182 25.35 26.18 5.35
N THR A 183 26.16 25.38 6.04
CA THR A 183 27.62 25.59 6.06
C THR A 183 28.33 24.23 6.26
N SER A 184 29.28 23.96 5.39
CA SER A 184 30.18 22.81 5.38
C SER A 184 31.45 23.12 6.17
N ILE A 185 32.00 22.17 6.94
CA ILE A 185 33.44 22.13 7.25
C ILE A 185 33.94 20.68 7.25
N ASN A 186 35.01 20.46 6.48
CA ASN A 186 35.80 19.23 6.33
C ASN A 186 36.66 18.91 7.57
N LYS A 187 36.96 17.62 7.82
CA LYS A 187 38.35 17.21 8.16
C LYS A 187 38.63 15.71 7.92
N ARG A 188 39.78 15.46 7.29
CA ARG A 188 40.41 14.19 6.90
C ARG A 188 41.31 13.62 8.02
N LYS A 189 41.54 12.29 8.02
CA LYS A 189 42.84 11.57 8.11
C LYS A 189 42.58 10.05 8.24
N SER A 190 42.97 9.20 7.27
CA SER A 190 44.21 8.39 7.14
C SER A 190 44.43 7.39 8.29
N LYS A 191 44.79 6.10 8.12
CA LYS A 191 45.86 5.51 7.27
C LYS A 191 45.88 3.96 7.46
N ASP A 192 46.39 3.22 6.45
CA ASP A 192 47.06 1.88 6.38
C ASP A 192 46.56 0.70 7.26
N ASP A 193 46.57 -0.58 6.87
CA ASP A 193 47.64 -1.34 6.21
C ASP A 193 47.09 -2.65 5.58
N THR A 194 47.87 -3.15 4.64
CA THR A 194 47.83 -4.33 3.78
C THR A 194 47.83 -5.69 4.51
N THR A 195 47.19 -6.73 3.94
CA THR A 195 47.85 -7.98 3.50
C THR A 195 46.88 -9.04 2.96
N VAL A 196 47.44 -9.88 2.09
CA VAL A 196 46.85 -10.82 1.13
C VAL A 196 46.65 -12.20 1.74
N THR A 197 45.54 -12.89 1.44
CA THR A 197 45.52 -14.34 1.07
C THR A 197 44.12 -14.86 0.69
N SER A 198 44.04 -15.54 -0.45
CA SER A 198 43.05 -16.59 -0.78
C SER A 198 43.82 -17.92 -0.86
N PRO A 199 43.21 -19.12 -1.08
CA PRO A 199 41.80 -19.52 -1.16
C PRO A 199 41.46 -20.82 -0.36
N LYS A 200 40.16 -21.11 -0.10
CA LYS A 200 39.53 -22.45 -0.28
C LYS A 200 38.08 -22.47 0.23
N GLY A 201 37.28 -23.36 -0.37
CA GLY A 201 35.83 -23.34 -0.33
C GLY A 201 35.15 -24.29 0.66
N ARG A 202 33.80 -24.26 0.54
CA ARG A 202 32.74 -25.15 1.06
C ARG A 202 32.45 -25.14 2.57
N LYS A 203 31.25 -24.65 2.93
CA LYS A 203 30.01 -25.43 3.12
C LYS A 203 28.85 -24.49 3.53
N ARG A 204 27.63 -24.78 3.04
CA ARG A 204 26.39 -24.12 3.47
C ARG A 204 26.00 -24.62 4.86
N SER A 205 25.84 -23.72 5.82
CA SER A 205 25.10 -23.94 7.07
C SER A 205 23.80 -23.13 7.03
N LYS A 206 22.70 -23.81 7.34
CA LYS A 206 21.45 -23.17 7.77
C LYS A 206 21.71 -22.55 9.16
N ASP A 207 21.07 -21.42 9.43
CA ASP A 207 21.27 -20.49 10.56
C ASP A 207 22.27 -19.37 10.26
N GLU A 208 21.81 -18.34 9.54
CA GLU A 208 22.48 -17.03 9.49
C GLU A 208 21.55 -15.97 10.09
N PRO A 209 22.04 -15.12 11.02
CA PRO A 209 21.32 -13.94 11.50
C PRO A 209 21.00 -13.02 10.32
N ASN A 210 20.05 -12.10 10.50
CA ASN A 210 19.61 -11.12 9.49
C ASN A 210 20.80 -10.26 9.02
N GLU A 211 21.59 -10.77 8.06
CA GLU A 211 22.78 -10.12 7.54
C GLU A 211 22.35 -8.76 6.98
N LEU A 212 22.82 -7.69 7.61
CA LEU A 212 22.70 -6.33 7.11
C LEU A 212 23.20 -6.33 5.66
N ILE A 213 22.28 -6.12 4.71
CA ILE A 213 22.63 -6.03 3.29
C ILE A 213 23.65 -4.90 3.15
N LYS A 214 24.92 -5.24 2.94
CA LYS A 214 25.99 -4.25 2.83
C LYS A 214 25.88 -3.51 1.50
N PRO A 215 26.17 -2.20 1.46
CA PRO A 215 26.20 -1.47 0.21
C PRO A 215 27.30 -2.03 -0.70
N PRO A 216 27.06 -2.06 -2.02
CA PRO A 216 28.03 -2.53 -3.00
C PRO A 216 29.28 -1.62 -3.03
N PRO A 217 30.45 -2.14 -3.45
CA PRO A 217 31.63 -1.32 -3.67
C PRO A 217 31.34 -0.14 -4.60
N PRO A 218 31.82 1.09 -4.33
CA PRO A 218 31.52 2.27 -5.15
C PRO A 218 31.87 2.13 -6.63
N ASN A 219 32.88 1.32 -6.97
CA ASN A 219 33.36 1.05 -8.33
C ASN A 219 32.69 -0.17 -8.99
N HIS A 220 31.74 -0.83 -8.33
CA HIS A 220 31.05 -1.98 -8.90
C HIS A 220 30.32 -1.57 -10.21
N PRO A 221 30.50 -2.29 -11.33
CA PRO A 221 30.00 -1.86 -12.64
C PRO A 221 28.46 -1.71 -12.70
N ILE A 222 27.72 -2.58 -11.99
CA ILE A 222 26.25 -2.55 -11.96
C ILE A 222 25.68 -1.81 -10.75
N TRP A 223 26.19 -2.10 -9.55
CA TRP A 223 25.63 -1.63 -8.28
C TRP A 223 26.37 -0.42 -7.69
N GLY A 224 27.54 -0.08 -8.22
CA GLY A 224 28.35 1.06 -7.78
C GLY A 224 27.75 2.40 -8.20
N ARG A 225 28.45 3.50 -7.91
CA ARG A 225 27.94 4.88 -8.04
C ARG A 225 27.47 5.24 -9.45
N ASN A 226 28.11 4.66 -10.47
CA ASN A 226 27.82 4.92 -11.88
C ASN A 226 27.04 3.78 -12.56
N GLY A 227 26.70 2.73 -11.80
CA GLY A 227 26.00 1.58 -12.33
C GLY A 227 24.49 1.80 -12.47
N ILE A 228 23.85 0.96 -13.27
CA ILE A 228 22.39 1.05 -13.50
C ILE A 228 21.57 0.77 -12.22
N MET A 229 22.14 0.03 -11.28
CA MET A 229 21.58 -0.26 -9.95
C MET A 229 22.21 0.61 -8.84
N ARG A 230 22.83 1.75 -9.17
CA ARG A 230 23.36 2.71 -8.19
C ARG A 230 22.36 3.02 -7.07
N GLY A 231 22.85 3.17 -5.84
CA GLY A 231 22.00 3.49 -4.69
C GLY A 231 21.06 2.38 -4.26
N LEU A 232 21.20 1.17 -4.82
CA LEU A 232 20.48 -0.02 -4.39
C LEU A 232 21.46 -1.01 -3.77
N MET A 233 20.98 -1.74 -2.77
CA MET A 233 21.70 -2.81 -2.10
C MET A 233 21.02 -4.13 -2.40
N THR A 234 21.80 -5.21 -2.53
CA THR A 234 21.29 -6.55 -2.82
C THR A 234 22.02 -7.60 -2.01
N ASN A 235 21.30 -8.63 -1.58
CA ASN A 235 21.87 -9.87 -1.03
C ASN A 235 21.61 -11.06 -1.96
N GLY A 236 21.36 -10.81 -3.25
CA GLY A 236 21.01 -11.80 -4.26
C GLY A 236 19.53 -12.19 -4.25
N SER A 237 18.90 -12.29 -3.08
CA SER A 237 17.47 -12.65 -2.95
C SER A 237 16.54 -11.44 -2.89
N SER A 238 17.01 -10.32 -2.35
CA SER A 238 16.24 -9.10 -2.18
C SER A 238 17.04 -7.87 -2.61
N THR A 239 16.34 -6.86 -3.13
CA THR A 239 16.93 -5.58 -3.49
C THR A 239 16.22 -4.47 -2.72
N LYS A 240 17.00 -3.60 -2.08
CA LYS A 240 16.49 -2.48 -1.28
C LYS A 240 17.17 -1.18 -1.71
N LEU A 241 16.51 -0.05 -1.47
CA LEU A 241 17.14 1.25 -1.61
C LEU A 241 18.12 1.42 -0.44
N ASP A 242 19.32 1.91 -0.73
CA ASP A 242 20.28 2.32 0.30
C ASP A 242 19.73 3.57 1.01
N PRO A 243 19.43 3.52 2.32
CA PRO A 243 18.92 4.68 3.06
C PRO A 243 19.90 5.87 3.05
N ALA A 244 21.20 5.62 2.89
CA ALA A 244 22.22 6.65 2.82
C ALA A 244 22.38 7.24 1.40
N TYR A 245 21.63 6.75 0.40
CA TYR A 245 21.74 7.25 -0.97
C TYR A 245 21.11 8.64 -1.11
N PRO A 246 21.91 9.69 -1.34
CA PRO A 246 21.44 11.07 -1.24
C PRO A 246 20.60 11.51 -2.45
N ALA A 247 20.64 10.76 -3.55
CA ALA A 247 20.07 11.16 -4.84
C ALA A 247 18.76 10.43 -5.17
N LYS A 248 17.96 10.07 -4.16
CA LYS A 248 16.60 9.60 -4.38
C LYS A 248 15.72 10.80 -4.79
N VAL A 249 15.08 10.70 -5.95
CA VAL A 249 14.19 11.76 -6.46
C VAL A 249 12.79 11.59 -5.86
N ASP A 250 12.14 12.68 -5.47
CA ASP A 250 10.73 12.62 -5.02
C ASP A 250 9.83 12.26 -6.20
N PHE A 251 9.03 11.22 -6.06
CA PHE A 251 8.10 10.77 -7.10
C PHE A 251 6.79 11.58 -7.11
N ARG A 252 6.50 12.37 -6.05
CA ARG A 252 5.25 13.13 -5.87
C ARG A 252 5.24 14.46 -6.64
N VAL A 253 5.96 14.50 -7.75
CA VAL A 253 6.03 15.65 -8.66
C VAL A 253 5.25 15.28 -9.92
N TYR A 254 4.33 16.13 -10.37
CA TYR A 254 3.61 15.91 -11.62
C TYR A 254 4.47 16.24 -12.84
N GLY A 255 4.10 15.68 -13.99
CA GLY A 255 4.85 15.84 -15.23
C GLY A 255 6.04 14.89 -15.33
N HIS A 256 7.02 15.26 -16.16
CA HIS A 256 8.14 14.39 -16.52
C HIS A 256 9.07 14.06 -15.35
N ASN A 257 9.11 14.89 -14.30
CA ASN A 257 9.98 14.69 -13.14
C ASN A 257 11.46 14.48 -13.51
N GLY A 258 11.95 15.23 -14.50
CA GLY A 258 13.32 15.12 -15.01
C GLY A 258 13.61 13.91 -15.91
N LEU A 259 12.60 13.12 -16.24
CA LEU A 259 12.74 11.92 -17.09
C LEU A 259 12.58 12.24 -18.56
N THR A 260 13.27 11.45 -19.38
CA THR A 260 13.18 11.49 -20.84
C THR A 260 12.46 10.25 -21.36
N ASN A 261 11.64 10.41 -22.40
CA ASN A 261 10.97 9.28 -23.03
C ASN A 261 11.98 8.22 -23.46
N GLY A 262 11.77 6.97 -23.05
CA GLY A 262 12.72 5.89 -23.30
C GLY A 262 13.78 5.68 -22.23
N ASP A 263 13.73 6.40 -21.10
CA ASP A 263 14.46 6.02 -19.89
C ASP A 263 14.05 4.61 -19.47
N CYS A 264 15.04 3.78 -19.12
CA CYS A 264 14.84 2.36 -18.85
C CYS A 264 15.46 1.92 -17.53
N TRP A 265 14.82 0.96 -16.87
CA TRP A 265 15.28 0.38 -15.61
C TRP A 265 15.16 -1.15 -15.63
N PRO A 266 16.13 -1.87 -15.04
CA PRO A 266 16.03 -3.34 -14.91
C PRO A 266 14.96 -3.76 -13.90
N LYS A 267 14.73 -2.95 -12.85
CA LYS A 267 13.79 -3.22 -11.75
C LYS A 267 12.99 -1.97 -11.41
N GLN A 268 11.74 -2.15 -10.98
CA GLN A 268 10.87 -1.05 -10.57
C GLN A 268 11.43 -0.24 -9.38
N ILE A 269 12.18 -0.87 -8.47
CA ILE A 269 12.85 -0.14 -7.38
C ILE A 269 13.91 0.85 -7.88
N ALA A 270 14.54 0.59 -9.05
CA ALA A 270 15.44 1.55 -9.68
C ALA A 270 14.66 2.72 -10.32
N ALA A 271 13.48 2.45 -10.88
CA ALA A 271 12.55 3.49 -11.33
C ALA A 271 12.03 4.33 -10.13
N LEU A 272 11.84 3.70 -8.96
CA LEU A 272 11.49 4.41 -7.73
C LEU A 272 12.60 5.32 -7.23
N ARG A 273 13.85 4.84 -7.24
CA ARG A 273 15.02 5.67 -6.91
C ARG A 273 15.06 6.94 -7.75
N ASP A 274 14.77 6.82 -9.05
CA ASP A 274 14.83 7.90 -10.02
C ASP A 274 13.52 8.73 -10.09
N GLY A 275 12.56 8.52 -9.19
CA GLY A 275 11.33 9.31 -9.11
C GLY A 275 10.30 9.02 -10.21
N ALA A 276 10.55 8.04 -11.07
CA ALA A 276 9.64 7.65 -12.14
C ALA A 276 8.35 7.03 -11.63
N HIS A 277 8.43 6.28 -10.53
CA HIS A 277 7.28 5.66 -9.88
C HIS A 277 7.43 5.63 -8.34
N GLY A 278 6.35 5.65 -7.58
CA GLY A 278 6.43 5.74 -6.10
C GLY A 278 6.38 4.42 -5.33
N SER A 279 6.21 3.29 -6.03
CA SER A 279 6.16 1.96 -5.41
C SER A 279 7.23 1.04 -5.97
N SER A 280 7.81 0.15 -5.15
CA SER A 280 8.77 -0.85 -5.61
C SER A 280 8.10 -2.04 -6.32
N MET A 281 6.78 -2.21 -6.14
CA MET A 281 6.00 -3.35 -6.65
C MET A 281 4.60 -2.98 -7.14
N GLY A 282 3.98 -1.94 -6.58
CA GLY A 282 2.60 -1.55 -6.91
C GLY A 282 2.48 -0.99 -8.32
N GLY A 283 1.32 -1.19 -8.94
CA GLY A 283 1.05 -0.68 -10.29
C GLY A 283 0.69 0.81 -10.32
N ILE A 284 0.13 1.36 -9.23
CA ILE A 284 -0.34 2.75 -9.16
C ILE A 284 0.41 3.46 -8.03
N SER A 285 0.87 4.68 -8.29
CA SER A 285 1.41 5.58 -7.28
C SER A 285 0.71 6.93 -7.39
N GLY A 286 0.06 7.34 -6.30
CA GLY A 286 -0.83 8.50 -6.29
C GLY A 286 -1.25 8.93 -4.90
N SER A 287 -1.94 10.06 -4.87
CA SER A 287 -2.69 10.53 -3.70
C SER A 287 -4.18 10.39 -3.97
N THR A 288 -4.94 10.02 -2.95
CA THR A 288 -6.41 10.00 -3.02
C THR A 288 -7.01 11.40 -3.14
N THR A 289 -6.25 12.45 -2.80
CA THR A 289 -6.71 13.85 -2.82
C THR A 289 -6.27 14.64 -4.04
N THR A 290 -5.13 14.32 -4.65
CA THR A 290 -4.58 15.08 -5.80
C THR A 290 -4.50 14.27 -7.08
N GLY A 291 -4.64 12.94 -6.99
CA GLY A 291 -4.63 12.02 -8.12
C GLY A 291 -3.34 11.22 -8.26
N ALA A 292 -3.30 10.37 -9.28
CA ALA A 292 -2.15 9.53 -9.61
C ALA A 292 -0.97 10.34 -10.17
N TYR A 293 0.23 10.06 -9.68
CA TYR A 293 1.49 10.59 -10.23
C TYR A 293 1.99 9.71 -11.38
N SER A 294 1.83 8.39 -11.24
CA SER A 294 2.35 7.42 -12.21
C SER A 294 1.65 6.07 -12.12
N VAL A 295 1.66 5.36 -13.24
CA VAL A 295 1.19 3.97 -13.35
C VAL A 295 2.23 3.10 -14.05
N VAL A 296 2.20 1.81 -13.73
CA VAL A 296 2.97 0.76 -14.38
C VAL A 296 1.99 -0.18 -15.08
N ILE A 297 2.17 -0.33 -16.38
CA ILE A 297 1.46 -1.32 -17.20
C ILE A 297 2.32 -2.58 -17.22
N SER A 298 1.93 -3.52 -16.37
CA SER A 298 2.56 -4.84 -16.25
C SER A 298 1.72 -5.90 -16.94
N GLY A 299 2.33 -7.06 -17.18
CA GLY A 299 1.64 -8.26 -17.68
C GLY A 299 0.58 -8.86 -16.75
N THR A 300 0.27 -8.20 -15.63
CA THR A 300 -0.54 -8.77 -14.54
C THR A 300 -2.03 -8.84 -14.91
N TYR A 301 -2.51 -7.83 -15.64
CA TYR A 301 -3.90 -7.70 -16.04
C TYR A 301 -4.04 -7.73 -17.57
N ASP A 302 -3.13 -8.41 -18.26
CA ASP A 302 -3.04 -8.48 -19.72
C ASP A 302 -4.34 -8.89 -20.45
N GLU A 303 -5.24 -9.61 -19.79
CA GLU A 303 -6.56 -9.97 -20.34
C GLU A 303 -7.60 -8.86 -20.21
N PHE A 304 -7.35 -7.88 -19.33
CA PHE A 304 -8.26 -6.81 -18.96
C PHE A 304 -7.77 -5.44 -19.45
N ASP A 305 -6.44 -5.25 -19.45
CA ASP A 305 -5.78 -4.06 -19.97
C ASP A 305 -5.74 -4.09 -21.50
N GLN A 306 -6.12 -2.97 -22.12
CA GLN A 306 -6.05 -2.79 -23.57
C GLN A 306 -5.13 -1.62 -23.88
N ASP A 307 -4.00 -1.89 -24.51
CA ASP A 307 -2.92 -0.92 -24.71
C ASP A 307 -2.62 -0.78 -26.21
N SER A 308 -2.87 0.42 -26.75
CA SER A 308 -2.57 0.80 -28.13
C SER A 308 -1.33 1.69 -28.24
N GLY A 309 -0.61 1.92 -27.13
CA GLY A 309 0.46 2.89 -27.04
C GLY A 309 -0.07 4.25 -26.62
N THR A 310 -0.79 4.96 -27.48
CA THR A 310 -1.31 6.30 -27.18
C THR A 310 -2.54 6.31 -26.29
N THR A 311 -3.30 5.22 -26.26
CA THR A 311 -4.45 5.04 -25.38
C THR A 311 -4.30 3.72 -24.62
N VAL A 312 -4.64 3.75 -23.34
CA VAL A 312 -4.59 2.57 -22.46
C VAL A 312 -5.88 2.49 -21.67
N HIS A 313 -6.60 1.38 -21.75
CA HIS A 313 -7.63 1.04 -20.78
C HIS A 313 -6.98 0.26 -19.65
N TYR A 314 -6.72 0.93 -18.53
CA TYR A 314 -5.98 0.42 -17.39
C TYR A 314 -6.92 -0.08 -16.29
N SER A 315 -6.73 -1.31 -15.81
CA SER A 315 -7.62 -1.96 -14.86
C SER A 315 -7.26 -1.63 -13.41
N SER A 316 -8.28 -1.40 -12.57
CA SER A 316 -8.11 -1.20 -11.13
C SER A 316 -7.51 -2.45 -10.45
N PRO A 317 -6.75 -2.29 -9.35
CA PRO A 317 -6.22 -3.42 -8.59
C PRO A 317 -7.29 -4.44 -8.21
N GLY A 318 -6.98 -5.73 -8.38
CA GLY A 318 -7.89 -6.84 -8.07
C GLY A 318 -8.92 -7.17 -9.15
N ALA A 319 -8.83 -6.56 -10.35
CA ALA A 319 -9.74 -6.81 -11.46
C ALA A 319 -9.88 -8.29 -11.85
N LYS A 320 -8.80 -9.06 -11.76
CA LYS A 320 -8.77 -10.49 -12.11
C LYS A 320 -9.43 -11.37 -11.05
N GLU A 321 -9.26 -11.02 -9.77
CA GLU A 321 -9.65 -11.88 -8.65
C GLU A 321 -11.05 -11.55 -8.09
N THR A 322 -11.56 -10.35 -8.33
CA THR A 322 -12.85 -9.89 -7.78
C THR A 322 -14.02 -10.76 -8.23
N ASN A 323 -14.95 -10.99 -7.32
CA ASN A 323 -16.28 -11.56 -7.55
C ASN A 323 -17.39 -10.63 -7.02
N ALA A 324 -17.03 -9.38 -6.70
CA ALA A 324 -17.96 -8.41 -6.15
C ALA A 324 -18.94 -7.92 -7.20
N LYS A 325 -20.18 -7.67 -6.76
CA LYS A 325 -21.25 -7.11 -7.61
C LYS A 325 -21.06 -5.65 -7.96
N GLU A 326 -20.09 -4.96 -7.36
CA GLU A 326 -19.69 -3.59 -7.69
C GLU A 326 -18.17 -3.47 -7.61
N ALA A 327 -17.61 -2.54 -8.39
CA ALA A 327 -16.17 -2.32 -8.41
C ALA A 327 -15.67 -1.71 -7.10
N ASN A 328 -14.46 -2.10 -6.69
CA ASN A 328 -13.86 -1.58 -5.46
C ASN A 328 -13.32 -0.15 -5.66
N THR A 329 -14.08 0.83 -5.18
CA THR A 329 -13.73 2.26 -5.17
C THR A 329 -12.96 2.71 -3.92
N THR A 330 -12.77 1.84 -2.93
CA THR A 330 -12.10 2.16 -1.66
C THR A 330 -10.59 1.91 -1.68
N ASN A 331 -10.09 1.18 -2.67
CA ASN A 331 -8.65 0.98 -2.85
C ASN A 331 -7.97 2.32 -3.16
N SER A 332 -6.90 2.65 -2.45
CA SER A 332 -6.22 3.94 -2.57
C SER A 332 -5.67 4.23 -3.98
N GLY A 333 -5.22 3.20 -4.70
CA GLY A 333 -4.82 3.33 -6.10
C GLY A 333 -5.99 3.63 -7.03
N THR A 334 -7.12 2.95 -6.82
CA THR A 334 -8.37 3.24 -7.54
C THR A 334 -8.84 4.67 -7.26
N GLN A 335 -8.84 5.10 -5.99
CA GLN A 335 -9.20 6.46 -5.61
C GLN A 335 -8.28 7.51 -6.24
N ALA A 336 -6.98 7.25 -6.32
CA ALA A 336 -6.05 8.15 -6.99
C ALA A 336 -6.35 8.29 -8.49
N LEU A 337 -6.72 7.21 -9.19
CA LEU A 337 -7.11 7.29 -10.60
C LEU A 337 -8.48 7.94 -10.80
N LEU A 338 -9.44 7.69 -9.90
CA LEU A 338 -10.72 8.40 -9.87
C LEU A 338 -10.49 9.91 -9.71
N GLN A 339 -9.64 10.31 -8.76
CA GLN A 339 -9.29 11.72 -8.55
C GLN A 339 -8.57 12.33 -9.76
N SER A 340 -7.78 11.54 -10.51
CA SER A 340 -7.15 12.00 -11.74
C SER A 340 -8.13 12.38 -12.85
N LEU A 341 -9.35 11.84 -12.86
CA LEU A 341 -10.41 12.25 -13.80
C LEU A 341 -10.83 13.70 -13.55
N THR A 342 -10.85 14.13 -12.29
CA THR A 342 -11.21 15.50 -11.91
C THR A 342 -10.01 16.44 -12.00
N SER A 343 -8.85 16.02 -11.49
CA SER A 343 -7.67 16.91 -11.42
C SER A 343 -6.98 17.11 -12.76
N GLN A 344 -7.16 16.19 -13.71
CA GLN A 344 -6.51 16.20 -15.03
C GLN A 344 -4.97 16.34 -14.98
N ASN A 345 -4.37 16.03 -13.82
CA ASN A 345 -2.93 16.07 -13.64
C ASN A 345 -2.25 15.03 -14.54
N PRO A 346 -1.07 15.33 -15.11
CA PRO A 346 -0.34 14.41 -15.97
C PRO A 346 0.19 13.21 -15.18
N ILE A 347 -0.08 12.02 -15.71
CA ILE A 347 0.29 10.71 -15.15
C ILE A 347 1.46 10.16 -15.95
N ARG A 348 2.58 9.85 -15.30
CA ARG A 348 3.67 9.12 -15.95
C ARG A 348 3.28 7.67 -16.20
N VAL A 349 3.48 7.16 -17.41
CA VAL A 349 3.26 5.75 -17.74
C VAL A 349 4.59 5.04 -17.92
N LEU A 350 4.77 3.95 -17.18
CA LEU A 350 5.87 3.00 -17.36
C LEU A 350 5.33 1.70 -17.93
N ARG A 351 5.98 1.16 -18.97
CA ARG A 351 5.66 -0.16 -19.52
C ARG A 351 6.74 -1.17 -19.16
N THR A 352 6.33 -2.41 -18.91
CA THR A 352 7.26 -3.51 -18.67
C THR A 352 7.41 -4.39 -19.91
N ALA A 353 8.48 -5.18 -19.96
CA ALA A 353 8.64 -6.19 -21.02
C ALA A 353 7.57 -7.28 -21.03
N LYS A 354 6.73 -7.33 -19.98
CA LYS A 354 5.66 -8.32 -19.81
C LYS A 354 4.29 -7.84 -20.28
N CYS A 355 4.07 -6.54 -20.57
CA CYS A 355 2.76 -6.11 -21.07
C CYS A 355 2.53 -6.61 -22.51
N ARG A 356 1.28 -6.63 -23.00
CA ARG A 356 0.99 -7.20 -24.34
C ARG A 356 1.35 -6.31 -25.51
N TRP A 357 1.39 -4.99 -25.33
CA TRP A 357 1.50 -4.06 -26.45
C TRP A 357 2.74 -4.36 -27.32
N ALA A 358 2.60 -4.26 -28.64
CA ALA A 358 3.67 -4.59 -29.58
C ALA A 358 4.90 -3.68 -29.41
N GLY A 359 4.68 -2.43 -28.99
CA GLY A 359 5.74 -1.47 -28.72
C GLY A 359 6.39 -1.57 -27.33
N ARG A 360 6.06 -2.58 -26.52
CA ARG A 360 6.65 -2.78 -25.18
C ARG A 360 8.18 -2.83 -25.22
N PRO A 361 8.88 -2.47 -24.13
CA PRO A 361 10.32 -2.67 -24.07
C PRO A 361 10.66 -4.16 -24.13
N THR A 362 11.82 -4.50 -24.71
CA THR A 362 12.29 -5.90 -24.80
C THR A 362 12.75 -6.46 -23.46
N ALA A 363 13.16 -5.60 -22.52
CA ALA A 363 13.56 -5.96 -21.17
C ALA A 363 13.23 -4.84 -20.17
N GLY A 364 13.06 -5.21 -18.89
CA GLY A 364 12.89 -4.25 -17.80
C GLY A 364 11.63 -3.39 -17.89
N TYR A 365 11.79 -2.12 -17.50
CA TYR A 365 10.78 -1.06 -17.45
C TYR A 365 11.23 0.08 -18.35
N ARG A 366 10.29 0.74 -19.03
CA ARG A 366 10.55 1.93 -19.84
C ARG A 366 9.51 3.01 -19.57
N TYR A 367 9.97 4.25 -19.46
CA TYR A 367 9.09 5.41 -19.36
C TYR A 367 8.60 5.86 -20.75
N ASP A 368 7.27 5.92 -20.93
CA ASP A 368 6.62 6.15 -22.24
C ASP A 368 5.89 7.51 -22.32
N GLY A 369 6.16 8.40 -21.36
CA GLY A 369 5.66 9.77 -21.34
C GLY A 369 4.45 9.98 -20.42
N LEU A 370 3.81 11.13 -20.61
CA LEU A 370 2.68 11.60 -19.81
C LEU A 370 1.34 11.31 -20.49
N TYR A 371 0.38 10.91 -19.67
CA TYR A 371 -0.99 10.59 -20.04
C TYR A 371 -1.94 11.36 -19.11
N ARG A 372 -3.20 11.50 -19.51
CA ARG A 372 -4.28 12.00 -18.65
C ARG A 372 -5.37 10.95 -18.52
N ALA A 373 -6.06 10.93 -17.39
CA ALA A 373 -7.24 10.10 -17.23
C ALA A 373 -8.42 10.76 -17.96
N ALA A 374 -8.92 10.12 -19.01
CA ALA A 374 -9.98 10.65 -19.86
C ALA A 374 -11.37 10.19 -19.40
N SER A 375 -11.51 8.90 -19.09
CA SER A 375 -12.79 8.32 -18.69
C SER A 375 -12.60 7.10 -17.78
N VAL A 376 -13.68 6.65 -17.15
CA VAL A 376 -13.72 5.40 -16.40
C VAL A 376 -14.99 4.63 -16.74
N THR A 377 -14.86 3.32 -16.90
CA THR A 377 -15.98 2.42 -17.13
C THR A 377 -15.94 1.26 -16.14
N GLN A 378 -17.11 0.77 -15.74
CA GLN A 378 -17.20 -0.46 -14.97
C GLN A 378 -17.26 -1.65 -15.95
N ARG A 379 -16.36 -2.62 -15.76
CA ARG A 379 -16.29 -3.86 -16.54
C ARG A 379 -16.45 -5.05 -15.62
N ALA A 380 -16.79 -6.21 -16.19
CA ALA A 380 -16.86 -7.47 -15.46
C ALA A 380 -15.79 -8.43 -15.97
N ASN A 381 -15.18 -9.20 -15.07
CA ASN A 381 -14.28 -10.29 -15.44
C ASN A 381 -15.08 -11.57 -15.76
N ALA A 382 -14.37 -12.64 -16.12
CA ALA A 382 -14.98 -13.95 -16.44
C ALA A 382 -15.78 -14.57 -15.27
N LYS A 383 -15.61 -14.08 -14.03
CA LYS A 383 -16.36 -14.50 -12.84
C LYS A 383 -17.55 -13.58 -12.53
N HIS A 384 -17.89 -12.68 -13.44
CA HIS A 384 -18.88 -11.61 -13.26
C HIS A 384 -18.56 -10.60 -12.14
N GLY A 385 -17.34 -10.62 -11.60
CA GLY A 385 -16.88 -9.63 -10.65
C GLY A 385 -16.59 -8.31 -11.36
N LYS A 386 -17.14 -7.22 -10.83
CA LYS A 386 -16.98 -5.88 -11.40
C LYS A 386 -15.69 -5.21 -10.94
N PHE A 387 -15.08 -4.45 -11.85
CA PHE A 387 -13.88 -3.65 -11.64
C PHE A 387 -13.92 -2.38 -12.48
N LEU A 388 -13.07 -1.40 -12.17
CA LEU A 388 -12.98 -0.16 -12.95
C LEU A 388 -11.87 -0.27 -14.01
N SER A 389 -12.17 0.21 -15.21
CA SER A 389 -11.24 0.36 -16.32
C SER A 389 -11.12 1.84 -16.67
N PHE A 390 -9.92 2.38 -16.52
CA PHE A 390 -9.61 3.80 -16.71
C PHE A 390 -8.99 4.00 -18.09
N GLU A 391 -9.58 4.86 -18.90
CA GLU A 391 -8.99 5.28 -20.15
C GLU A 391 -7.92 6.35 -19.89
N LEU A 392 -6.68 6.02 -20.19
CA LEU A 392 -5.53 6.91 -20.12
C LEU A 392 -5.10 7.29 -21.53
N VAL A 393 -5.12 8.58 -21.84
CA VAL A 393 -4.79 9.11 -23.17
C VAL A 393 -3.49 9.89 -23.09
N ARG A 394 -2.56 9.58 -23.99
CA ARG A 394 -1.26 10.25 -24.05
C ARG A 394 -1.44 11.74 -24.34
N ILE A 395 -0.68 12.57 -23.64
CA ILE A 395 -0.69 14.02 -23.85
C ILE A 395 0.09 14.33 -25.14
N GLU A 396 -0.44 15.23 -25.96
CA GLU A 396 0.18 15.68 -27.21
C GLU A 396 1.43 16.54 -26.96
N GLY A 397 2.23 16.79 -28.01
CA GLY A 397 3.41 17.66 -27.92
C GLY A 397 4.65 17.05 -27.26
N GLN A 398 4.59 15.79 -26.82
CA GLN A 398 5.75 15.05 -26.31
C GLN A 398 6.43 14.26 -27.44
N GLU A 399 7.72 13.93 -27.28
CA GLU A 399 8.42 13.02 -28.20
C GLU A 399 7.67 11.70 -28.39
N ARG A 400 7.85 11.03 -29.53
CA ARG A 400 7.23 9.73 -29.81
C ARG A 400 7.65 8.68 -28.77
N ILE A 401 6.81 7.68 -28.53
CA ILE A 401 7.18 6.56 -27.67
C ILE A 401 8.43 5.86 -28.25
N ALA A 402 9.48 5.75 -27.44
CA ALA A 402 10.77 5.21 -27.85
C ALA A 402 10.76 3.67 -27.93
N VAL A 403 10.00 3.11 -28.88
CA VAL A 403 9.80 1.66 -29.05
C VAL A 403 11.11 0.87 -29.23
N GLY A 404 12.18 1.50 -29.71
CA GLY A 404 13.51 0.89 -29.85
C GLY A 404 14.35 0.82 -28.56
N ARG A 405 13.79 1.24 -27.42
CA ARG A 405 14.45 1.18 -26.11
C ARG A 405 13.87 0.03 -25.27
N PRO A 406 14.68 -0.65 -24.43
CA PRO A 406 16.14 -0.47 -24.23
C PRO A 406 16.99 -0.97 -25.41
N ARG A 407 18.19 -0.42 -25.57
CA ARG A 407 19.18 -0.88 -26.56
C ARG A 407 19.83 -2.19 -26.12
N ALA A 408 20.46 -2.91 -27.05
CA ALA A 408 21.11 -4.20 -26.78
C ALA A 408 22.09 -4.18 -25.59
N GLN A 409 22.90 -3.12 -25.44
CA GLN A 409 23.83 -2.96 -24.30
C GLN A 409 23.09 -2.85 -22.95
N GLU A 410 21.96 -2.14 -22.92
CA GLU A 410 21.14 -2.00 -21.72
C GLU A 410 20.45 -3.32 -21.38
N VAL A 411 19.96 -4.05 -22.39
CA VAL A 411 19.38 -5.39 -22.22
C VAL A 411 20.40 -6.34 -21.57
N GLN A 412 21.64 -6.36 -22.06
CA GLN A 412 22.72 -7.18 -21.47
C GLN A 412 22.98 -6.81 -20.01
N LEU A 413 22.95 -5.52 -19.66
CA LEU A 413 23.07 -5.09 -18.26
C LEU A 413 21.86 -5.50 -17.42
N PHE A 414 20.66 -5.51 -17.99
CA PHE A 414 19.44 -5.93 -17.28
C PHE A 414 19.44 -7.45 -17.02
N GLU A 415 19.93 -8.24 -17.98
CA GLU A 415 20.13 -9.68 -17.83
C GLU A 415 21.14 -9.99 -16.72
N LYS A 416 22.27 -9.28 -16.72
CA LYS A 416 23.26 -9.32 -15.65
C LYS A 416 22.64 -9.02 -14.28
N VAL A 417 21.77 -8.01 -14.16
CA VAL A 417 21.04 -7.73 -12.90
C VAL A 417 20.09 -8.86 -12.51
N ARG A 418 19.42 -9.49 -13.49
CA ARG A 418 18.47 -10.59 -13.27
C ARG A 418 19.18 -11.86 -12.79
N GLU A 419 20.35 -12.14 -13.33
CA GLU A 419 21.19 -13.30 -12.98
C GLU A 419 21.91 -13.12 -11.64
N GLY A 420 21.69 -11.98 -10.96
CA GLY A 420 22.36 -11.63 -9.70
C GLY A 420 23.73 -10.99 -9.89
N TYR A 421 24.21 -11.00 -11.13
CA TYR A 421 25.58 -10.74 -11.58
C TYR A 421 26.61 -11.70 -10.99
#